data_AF-A0A9E0T9J3-F1
#
_entry.id   AF-A0A9E0T9J3-F1
#
_cell.length_a   1.000
_cell.length_b   1.000
_cell.length_c   1.000
_cell.angle_alpha   90.00
_cell.angle_beta   90.00
_cell.angle_gamma   90.00
#
_symmetry.space_group_name_H-M   'P 1'
#
loop_
_entity.id
_entity.type
_entity.pdbx_description
1 polymer ?
#
loop_
_entity_poly.entity_id
_entity_poly.type
_entity_poly.pdbx_seq_one_letter_code
_entity_poly.pdbx_strand_id
1 'polypeptide(L)'
;MNSPNMSMLSLVLNASWVVQLVMLLLLAVSVASWAAIFRKLFALKRVKALNEDFERDFWSGTSLNELFAAAAHNAKSAGPMERIFASGMREYQKLRERRITDPGTLLDGARRAMRASFQREMDVIESSLSFLGSVASVSP
;
A
#
# COMPACT_ATOMS: atom_id res chain seq x y z
N MET A 1 -42.25 -26.19 24.52
CA MET A 1 -41.47 -25.19 23.75
C MET A 1 -40.01 -25.33 24.12
N ASN A 2 -39.27 -26.14 23.37
CA ASN A 2 -37.86 -26.40 23.64
C ASN A 2 -37.07 -25.16 23.25
N SER A 3 -36.50 -24.49 24.24
CA SER A 3 -35.68 -23.30 24.06
C SER A 3 -34.30 -23.72 23.54
N PRO A 4 -33.97 -23.55 22.25
CA PRO A 4 -32.67 -23.93 21.69
C PRO A 4 -31.53 -23.00 22.17
N ASN A 5 -31.90 -21.90 22.83
CA ASN A 5 -31.00 -20.83 23.27
C ASN A 5 -30.09 -21.21 24.44
N MET A 6 -30.35 -22.33 25.13
CA MET A 6 -29.50 -22.83 26.22
C MET A 6 -28.48 -23.89 25.76
N SER A 7 -28.55 -24.39 24.52
CA SER A 7 -27.81 -25.59 24.11
C SER A 7 -26.39 -25.27 23.59
N MET A 8 -26.23 -24.32 22.66
CA MET A 8 -24.93 -24.00 22.05
C MET A 8 -23.92 -23.41 23.06
N LEU A 9 -24.35 -22.45 23.87
CA LEU A 9 -23.50 -21.77 24.85
C LEU A 9 -23.16 -22.69 26.03
N SER A 10 -24.11 -23.51 26.48
CA SER A 10 -23.90 -24.50 27.56
C SER A 10 -22.98 -25.65 27.13
N LEU A 11 -23.06 -26.12 25.88
CA LEU A 11 -22.13 -27.12 25.33
C LEU A 11 -20.69 -26.60 25.31
N VAL A 12 -20.48 -25.32 24.99
CA VAL A 12 -19.15 -24.69 25.02
C VAL A 12 -18.70 -24.44 26.46
N LEU A 13 -19.59 -24.01 27.36
CA LEU A 13 -19.28 -23.77 28.78
C LEU A 13 -18.98 -25.05 29.57
N ASN A 14 -19.57 -26.19 29.18
CA ASN A 14 -19.28 -27.52 29.74
C ASN A 14 -18.17 -28.28 29.00
N ALA A 15 -17.65 -27.75 27.90
CA ALA A 15 -16.50 -28.32 27.21
C ALA A 15 -15.23 -28.18 28.07
N SER A 16 -14.22 -29.02 27.81
CA SER A 16 -12.96 -28.93 28.55
C SER A 16 -12.33 -27.54 28.37
N TRP A 17 -11.61 -27.08 29.38
CA TRP A 17 -10.95 -25.76 29.37
C TRP A 17 -10.06 -25.54 28.14
N VAL A 18 -9.46 -26.62 27.61
CA VAL A 18 -8.66 -26.60 26.37
C VAL A 18 -9.52 -26.24 25.16
N VAL A 19 -10.72 -26.82 25.04
CA VAL A 19 -11.64 -26.54 23.92
C VAL A 19 -12.11 -25.09 23.94
N GLN A 20 -12.41 -24.55 25.12
CA GLN A 20 -12.78 -23.13 25.27
C GLN A 20 -11.66 -22.19 24.83
N LEU A 21 -10.41 -22.51 25.20
CA LEU A 21 -9.24 -21.73 24.79
C LEU A 21 -9.05 -21.75 23.27
N VAL A 22 -9.16 -22.92 22.64
CA VAL A 22 -9.09 -23.06 21.17
C VAL A 22 -10.19 -22.25 20.49
N MET A 23 -11.44 -22.33 20.97
CA MET A 23 -12.56 -21.57 20.40
C MET A 23 -12.36 -20.05 20.53
N LEU A 24 -11.83 -19.58 21.67
CA LEU A 24 -11.51 -18.17 21.89
C LEU A 24 -10.40 -17.71 20.94
N LEU A 25 -9.33 -18.51 20.79
CA LEU A 25 -8.24 -18.22 19.86
C LEU A 25 -8.74 -18.14 18.41
N LEU A 26 -9.55 -19.11 17.98
CA LEU A 26 -10.14 -19.11 16.63
C LEU A 26 -11.02 -17.88 16.39
N LEU A 27 -11.78 -17.45 17.40
CA LEU A 27 -12.61 -16.25 17.31
C LEU A 27 -11.74 -14.99 17.20
N ALA A 28 -10.66 -14.89 18.00
CA ALA A 28 -9.71 -13.78 17.91
C ALA A 28 -9.03 -13.71 16.54
N VAL A 29 -8.58 -14.85 15.99
CA VAL A 29 -8.00 -14.95 14.65
C VAL A 29 -9.01 -14.55 13.57
N SER A 30 -10.28 -14.97 13.71
CA SER A 30 -11.35 -14.59 12.77
C SER A 30 -11.59 -13.08 12.72
N VAL A 31 -11.68 -12.44 13.89
CA VAL A 31 -11.84 -10.98 13.99
C VAL A 31 -10.61 -10.25 13.45
N ALA A 32 -9.40 -10.74 13.77
CA ALA A 32 -8.16 -10.18 13.23
C ALA A 32 -8.08 -10.28 11.70
N SER A 33 -8.55 -11.39 11.12
CA SER A 33 -8.63 -11.58 9.67
C SER A 33 -9.55 -10.54 9.02
N TRP A 34 -10.77 -10.36 9.56
CA TRP A 34 -11.69 -9.33 9.08
C TRP A 34 -11.10 -7.92 9.20
N ALA A 35 -10.47 -7.59 10.32
CA ALA A 35 -9.81 -6.30 10.51
C ALA A 35 -8.67 -6.09 9.48
N ALA A 36 -7.89 -7.13 9.19
CA ALA A 36 -6.83 -7.08 8.18
C ALA A 36 -7.39 -6.87 6.76
N ILE A 37 -8.50 -7.54 6.42
CA ILE A 37 -9.21 -7.37 5.13
C ILE A 37 -9.65 -5.92 4.96
N PHE A 38 -10.37 -5.36 5.95
CA PHE A 38 -10.83 -3.97 5.89
C PHE A 38 -9.67 -2.99 5.76
N ARG A 39 -8.61 -3.17 6.57
CA ARG A 39 -7.41 -2.34 6.49
C ARG A 39 -6.78 -2.35 5.09
N LYS A 40 -6.64 -3.53 4.46
CA LYS A 40 -6.14 -3.63 3.08
C LYS A 40 -7.07 -2.95 2.07
N LEU A 41 -8.38 -3.13 2.20
CA LEU A 41 -9.37 -2.51 1.32
C LEU A 41 -9.28 -0.98 1.36
N PHE A 42 -9.19 -0.38 2.55
CA PHE A 42 -9.04 1.07 2.70
C PHE A 42 -7.70 1.57 2.15
N ALA A 43 -6.61 0.85 2.40
CA ALA A 43 -5.28 1.21 1.88
C ALA A 43 -5.26 1.21 0.34
N LEU A 44 -5.78 0.15 -0.30
CA LEU A 44 -5.85 0.05 -1.76
C LEU A 44 -6.76 1.13 -2.37
N LYS A 45 -7.94 1.38 -1.77
CA LYS A 45 -8.84 2.44 -2.22
C LYS A 45 -8.16 3.81 -2.17
N ARG A 46 -7.43 4.12 -1.11
CA ARG A 46 -6.69 5.37 -0.97
C ARG A 46 -5.61 5.51 -2.04
N VAL A 47 -4.81 4.47 -2.28
CA VAL A 47 -3.78 4.48 -3.32
C VAL A 47 -4.39 4.68 -4.71
N LYS A 48 -5.51 4.01 -5.01
CA LYS A 48 -6.21 4.15 -6.29
C LYS A 48 -6.70 5.58 -6.51
N ALA A 49 -7.34 6.18 -5.50
CA ALA A 49 -7.83 7.56 -5.58
C ALA A 49 -6.68 8.56 -5.83
N LEU A 50 -5.56 8.43 -5.10
CA LEU A 50 -4.39 9.30 -5.29
C LEU A 50 -3.79 9.17 -6.69
N ASN A 51 -3.74 7.95 -7.24
CA ASN A 51 -3.26 7.74 -8.60
C ASN A 51 -4.22 8.33 -9.64
N GLU A 52 -5.54 8.17 -9.47
CA GLU A 52 -6.55 8.74 -10.37
C GLU A 52 -6.51 10.28 -10.38
N ASP A 53 -6.31 10.90 -9.21
CA ASP A 53 -6.17 12.35 -9.10
C ASP A 53 -4.90 12.85 -9.82
N PHE A 54 -3.77 12.21 -9.57
CA PHE A 54 -2.52 12.54 -10.28
C PHE A 54 -2.64 12.33 -11.79
N GLU A 55 -3.24 11.22 -12.22
CA GLU A 55 -3.43 10.90 -13.63
C GLU A 55 -4.29 11.96 -14.32
N ARG A 56 -5.40 12.38 -13.69
CA ARG A 56 -6.24 13.47 -14.20
C ARG A 56 -5.44 14.77 -14.37
N ASP A 57 -4.62 15.13 -13.39
CA ASP A 57 -3.82 16.35 -13.43
C ASP A 57 -2.67 16.27 -14.46
N PHE A 58 -2.14 15.06 -14.68
CA PHE A 58 -1.15 14.80 -15.73
C PHE A 58 -1.75 14.96 -17.13
N TRP A 59 -2.97 14.45 -17.35
CA TRP A 59 -3.66 14.54 -18.64
C TRP A 59 -4.41 15.85 -18.87
N SER A 60 -4.63 16.67 -17.84
CA SER A 60 -5.33 17.96 -17.97
C SER A 60 -4.51 19.04 -18.69
N GLY A 61 -3.25 18.75 -19.04
CA GLY A 61 -2.35 19.69 -19.70
C GLY A 61 -1.59 20.60 -18.73
N THR A 62 -1.65 20.31 -17.42
CA THR A 62 -0.80 20.95 -16.42
C THR A 62 0.68 20.82 -16.81
N SER A 63 1.46 21.88 -16.63
CA SER A 63 2.87 21.82 -16.99
C SER A 63 3.61 20.79 -16.12
N LEU A 64 4.54 20.03 -16.71
CA LEU A 64 5.30 19.01 -15.98
C LEU A 64 6.07 19.59 -14.78
N ASN A 65 6.45 20.87 -14.86
CA ASN A 65 7.10 21.58 -13.77
C ASN A 65 6.13 21.91 -12.63
N GLU A 66 4.89 22.27 -12.92
CA GLU A 66 3.84 22.47 -11.90
C GLU A 66 3.47 21.17 -11.21
N LEU A 67 3.28 20.08 -11.98
CA LEU A 67 3.08 18.73 -11.44
C LEU A 67 4.23 18.31 -10.53
N PHE A 68 5.47 18.63 -10.93
CA PHE A 68 6.64 18.35 -10.10
C PHE A 68 6.68 19.18 -8.82
N ALA A 69 6.32 20.47 -8.89
CA ALA A 69 6.25 21.34 -7.72
C ALA A 69 5.18 20.87 -6.73
N ALA A 70 4.00 20.48 -7.22
CA ALA A 70 2.93 19.89 -6.42
C ALA A 70 3.41 18.58 -5.75
N ALA A 71 4.05 17.70 -6.52
CA ALA A 71 4.60 16.44 -6.01
C ALA A 71 5.72 16.63 -4.99
N ALA A 72 6.55 17.66 -5.16
CA ALA A 72 7.61 18.01 -4.22
C ALA A 72 7.04 18.54 -2.89
N HIS A 73 5.96 19.32 -2.94
CA HIS A 73 5.30 19.85 -1.75
C HIS A 73 4.59 18.76 -0.94
N ASN A 74 4.01 17.76 -1.61
CA ASN A 74 3.16 16.76 -0.97
C ASN A 74 3.80 15.36 -0.86
N ALA A 75 5.14 15.26 -0.89
CA ALA A 75 5.87 13.99 -1.02
C ALA A 75 5.55 12.91 0.04
N LYS A 76 5.03 13.27 1.22
CA LYS A 76 4.63 12.33 2.28
C LYS A 76 3.22 11.75 2.08
N SER A 77 2.36 12.45 1.35
CA SER A 77 0.97 12.07 1.06
C SER A 77 0.79 11.56 -0.37
N ALA A 78 1.81 11.74 -1.21
CA ALA A 78 1.79 11.44 -2.62
C ALA A 78 1.54 9.95 -2.92
N GLY A 79 0.76 9.71 -3.96
CA GLY A 79 0.54 8.36 -4.49
C GLY A 79 1.83 7.75 -5.05
N PRO A 80 1.91 6.41 -5.19
CA PRO A 80 3.06 5.75 -5.80
C PRO A 80 3.40 6.30 -7.19
N MET A 81 2.38 6.61 -8.01
CA MET A 81 2.57 7.14 -9.36
C MET A 81 3.22 8.53 -9.36
N GLU A 82 2.75 9.41 -8.47
CA GLU A 82 3.27 10.75 -8.27
C GLU A 82 4.74 10.72 -7.77
N ARG A 83 5.07 9.78 -6.87
CA ARG A 83 6.45 9.59 -6.37
C ARG A 83 7.40 9.11 -7.47
N ILE A 84 6.95 8.18 -8.32
CA ILE A 84 7.71 7.72 -9.49
C ILE A 84 7.96 8.89 -10.44
N PHE A 85 6.92 9.64 -10.80
CA PHE A 85 7.04 10.83 -11.65
C PHE A 85 8.03 11.85 -11.08
N ALA A 86 7.89 12.19 -9.79
CA ALA A 86 8.77 13.13 -9.11
C ALA A 86 10.24 12.68 -9.14
N SER A 87 10.52 11.38 -9.01
CA SER A 87 11.90 10.86 -9.12
C SER A 87 12.48 11.04 -10.53
N GLY A 88 11.66 10.84 -11.57
CA GLY A 88 12.05 11.03 -12.97
C GLY A 88 12.32 12.49 -13.29
N MET A 89 11.41 13.38 -12.91
CA MET A 89 11.56 14.83 -13.11
C MET A 89 12.74 15.41 -12.35
N ARG A 90 13.01 14.93 -11.14
CA ARG A 90 14.18 15.33 -10.35
C ARG A 90 15.48 14.97 -11.07
N GLU A 91 15.59 13.76 -11.61
CA GLU A 91 16.79 13.35 -12.35
C GLU A 91 16.91 14.12 -13.68
N TYR A 92 15.79 14.38 -14.37
CA TYR A 92 15.77 15.21 -15.57
C TYR A 92 16.31 16.63 -15.31
N GLN A 93 15.81 17.31 -14.26
CA GLN A 93 16.28 18.64 -13.88
C GLN A 93 17.76 18.64 -13.50
N LYS A 94 18.20 17.65 -12.72
CA LYS A 94 19.59 17.49 -12.31
C LYS A 94 20.55 17.27 -13.49
N LEU A 95 20.14 16.53 -14.53
CA LEU A 95 20.96 16.35 -15.73
C LEU A 95 20.99 17.63 -16.59
N ARG A 96 19.89 18.40 -16.65
CA ARG A 96 19.87 19.72 -17.28
C ARG A 96 20.78 20.73 -16.56
N GLU A 97 20.80 20.74 -15.22
CA GLU A 97 21.70 21.58 -14.43
C GLU A 97 23.18 21.27 -14.71
N ARG A 98 23.49 20.00 -15.01
CA ARG A 98 24.82 19.55 -15.45
C ARG A 98 25.16 19.93 -16.90
N ARG A 99 24.33 20.74 -17.55
CA ARG A 99 24.47 21.17 -18.95
C ARG A 99 24.48 20.02 -19.96
N ILE A 100 23.86 18.88 -19.62
CA ILE A 100 23.61 17.82 -20.60
C ILE A 100 22.49 18.32 -21.52
N THR A 101 22.83 18.53 -22.79
CA THR A 101 21.92 19.05 -23.81
C THR A 101 21.36 17.98 -24.73
N ASP A 102 21.93 16.76 -24.69
CA ASP A 102 21.42 15.63 -25.45
C ASP A 102 20.06 15.16 -24.89
N PRO A 103 18.95 15.31 -25.65
CA PRO A 103 17.63 14.91 -25.19
C PRO A 103 17.52 13.42 -24.87
N GLY A 104 18.27 12.57 -25.58
CA GLY A 104 18.28 11.11 -25.34
C GLY A 104 18.79 10.80 -23.94
N THR A 105 19.96 11.34 -23.59
CA THR A 105 20.59 11.16 -22.28
C THR A 105 19.73 11.70 -21.13
N LEU A 106 19.07 12.86 -21.33
CA LEU A 106 18.15 13.42 -20.34
C LEU A 106 16.96 12.49 -20.07
N LEU A 107 16.33 11.99 -21.13
CA LEU A 107 15.17 11.09 -21.03
C LEU A 107 15.56 9.72 -20.47
N ASP A 108 16.72 9.18 -20.84
CA ASP A 108 17.20 7.91 -20.31
C ASP A 108 17.57 7.99 -18.83
N GLY A 109 18.11 9.14 -18.38
CA GLY A 109 18.29 9.43 -16.96
C GLY A 109 16.97 9.41 -16.19
N ALA A 110 15.97 10.15 -16.68
CA ALA A 110 14.65 10.19 -16.09
C ALA A 110 13.99 8.79 -16.06
N ARG A 111 14.06 8.02 -17.15
CA ARG A 111 13.53 6.65 -17.24
C ARG A 111 14.18 5.71 -16.25
N ARG A 112 15.50 5.77 -16.09
CA ARG A 112 16.23 4.95 -15.10
C ARG A 112 15.80 5.30 -13.68
N ALA A 113 15.69 6.59 -13.36
CA ALA A 113 15.21 7.03 -12.05
C ALA A 113 13.78 6.54 -11.76
N MET A 114 12.88 6.67 -12.74
CA MET A 114 11.50 6.17 -12.63
C MET A 114 11.46 4.64 -12.40
N ARG A 115 12.24 3.86 -13.15
CA ARG A 115 12.33 2.40 -12.96
C ARG A 115 12.86 2.04 -11.56
N ALA A 116 13.89 2.72 -11.09
CA ALA A 116 14.43 2.49 -9.76
C ALA A 116 13.45 2.86 -8.64
N SER A 117 12.63 3.91 -8.85
CA SER A 117 11.56 4.28 -7.92
C SER A 117 10.42 3.27 -7.95
N PHE A 118 10.00 2.83 -9.14
CA PHE A 118 8.98 1.79 -9.29
C PHE A 118 9.35 0.51 -8.56
N GLN A 119 10.60 0.04 -8.73
CA GLN A 119 11.07 -1.14 -8.02
C GLN A 119 10.99 -0.96 -6.50
N ARG A 120 11.41 0.19 -5.98
CA ARG A 120 11.31 0.49 -4.55
C ARG A 120 9.87 0.52 -4.04
N GLU A 121 8.93 1.08 -4.79
CA GLU A 121 7.51 1.03 -4.43
C GLU A 121 7.00 -0.41 -4.38
N MET A 122 7.43 -1.23 -5.35
CA MET A 122 7.07 -2.64 -5.37
C MET A 122 7.65 -3.40 -4.18
N ASP A 123 8.92 -3.20 -3.86
CA ASP A 123 9.58 -3.83 -2.70
C ASP A 123 8.89 -3.43 -1.38
N VAL A 124 8.38 -2.20 -1.26
CA VAL A 124 7.61 -1.75 -0.08
C VAL A 124 6.26 -2.46 0.01
N ILE A 125 5.58 -2.65 -1.12
CA ILE A 125 4.30 -3.39 -1.15
C ILE A 125 4.54 -4.87 -0.83
N GLU A 126 5.58 -5.48 -1.40
CA GLU A 126 5.93 -6.88 -1.19
C GLU A 126 6.42 -7.16 0.23
N SER A 127 7.26 -6.32 0.80
CA SER A 127 7.73 -6.46 2.19
C SER A 127 6.59 -6.39 3.21
N SER A 128 5.57 -5.56 2.94
CA SER A 128 4.35 -5.52 3.76
C SER A 128 3.54 -6.82 3.68
N LEU A 129 3.60 -7.53 2.54
CA LEU A 129 2.95 -8.81 2.33
C LEU A 129 3.69 -9.93 3.06
N SER A 130 5.03 -9.93 3.00
CA SER A 130 5.90 -10.87 3.72
C SER A 130 5.79 -10.70 5.23
N PHE A 131 5.70 -9.47 5.75
CA PHE A 131 5.47 -9.22 7.18
C PHE A 131 4.13 -9.77 7.66
N LEU A 132 3.05 -9.58 6.88
CA LEU A 132 1.75 -10.19 7.19
C LEU A 132 1.80 -11.73 7.12
N GLY A 133 2.60 -12.28 6.19
CA GLY A 133 2.86 -13.72 6.09
C GLY A 133 3.64 -14.29 7.27
N SER A 134 4.68 -13.59 7.74
CA SER A 134 5.49 -14.02 8.89
C SER A 134 4.76 -13.86 10.22
N VAL A 135 3.99 -12.78 10.41
CA VAL A 135 3.16 -12.62 11.62
C VAL A 135 2.04 -13.67 11.64
N ALA A 136 1.55 -14.11 10.48
CA ALA A 136 0.62 -15.23 10.37
C ALA A 136 1.29 -16.60 10.57
N SER A 137 2.55 -16.80 10.17
CA SER A 137 3.26 -18.09 10.29
C SER A 137 3.95 -18.31 11.64
N VAL A 138 4.16 -17.24 12.41
CA VAL A 138 4.78 -17.28 13.76
C VAL A 138 3.72 -17.10 14.86
N SER A 139 2.44 -17.03 14.50
CA SER A 139 1.34 -17.25 15.44
C SER A 139 1.08 -18.78 15.52
N PRO A 140 1.49 -19.46 16.61
CA PRO A 140 1.16 -20.87 16.82
C PRO A 140 -0.35 -21.10 16.95
#